data_AF-A0A959VTF7-F1
#
_entry.id   AF-A0A959VTF7-F1
#
_cell.length_a   1.000
_cell.length_b   1.000
_cell.length_c   1.000
_cell.angle_alpha   90.00
_cell.angle_beta   90.00
_cell.angle_gamma   90.00
#
_symmetry.space_group_name_H-M   'P 1'
#
loop_
_entity.id
_entity.type
_entity.pdbx_description
1 polymer ?
#
loop_
_entity_poly.entity_id
_entity_poly.type
_entity_poly.pdbx_seq_one_letter_code
_entity_poly.pdbx_strand_id
1 'polypeptide(L)'
;REAMQLIELRSGREGHPTYRAVAQAMHDEIADVHPAVAGAMSHLDTSLEPRLERMLSEIRNHHKQLAAIQTSKAPPGFSELG
;
A
#
# COMPACT_ATOMS: atom_id res chain seq x y z
N ARG A 1 -9.40 -23.54 -0.41
CA ARG A 1 -10.45 -23.01 -1.32
C ARG A 1 -10.88 -21.60 -0.92
N GLU A 2 -11.32 -21.36 0.31
CA GLU A 2 -11.73 -20.02 0.77
C GLU A 2 -10.65 -18.94 0.56
N ALA A 3 -9.39 -19.27 0.86
CA ALA A 3 -8.26 -18.39 0.61
C ALA A 3 -8.15 -17.96 -0.87
N MET A 4 -8.31 -18.89 -1.81
CA MET A 4 -8.29 -18.58 -3.25
C MET A 4 -9.39 -17.58 -3.61
N GLN A 5 -10.62 -17.83 -3.15
CA GLN A 5 -11.77 -16.97 -3.41
C GLN A 5 -11.59 -15.57 -2.82
N LEU A 6 -11.07 -15.47 -1.60
CA LEU A 6 -10.79 -14.20 -0.96
C LEU A 6 -9.71 -13.43 -1.72
N ILE A 7 -8.63 -14.10 -2.08
CA ILE A 7 -7.50 -13.49 -2.80
C ILE A 7 -7.97 -12.94 -4.14
N GLU A 8 -8.63 -13.76 -4.97
CA GLU A 8 -9.13 -13.35 -6.29
C GLU A 8 -10.12 -12.18 -6.20
N LEU A 9 -11.03 -12.21 -5.23
CA LEU A 9 -11.99 -11.12 -5.03
C LEU A 9 -11.31 -9.83 -4.57
N ARG A 10 -10.31 -9.92 -3.69
CA ARG A 10 -9.68 -8.77 -3.05
C ARG A 10 -8.50 -8.20 -3.83
N SER A 11 -7.98 -8.90 -4.83
CA SER A 11 -6.95 -8.37 -5.73
C SER A 11 -7.48 -7.41 -6.78
N GLY A 12 -8.78 -7.44 -7.11
CA GLY A 12 -9.35 -6.69 -8.24
C GLY A 12 -9.13 -5.17 -8.19
N ARG A 13 -9.01 -4.54 -9.37
CA ARG A 13 -8.70 -3.10 -9.57
C ARG A 13 -9.63 -2.12 -8.86
N GLU A 14 -10.92 -2.47 -8.80
CA GLU A 14 -11.97 -1.69 -8.11
C GLU A 14 -11.82 -1.74 -6.57
N GLY A 15 -10.97 -2.62 -6.04
CA GLY A 15 -10.72 -2.81 -4.61
C GLY A 15 -9.75 -1.79 -4.01
N HIS A 16 -9.91 -1.54 -2.70
CA HIS A 16 -9.06 -0.60 -1.97
C HIS A 16 -7.58 -1.06 -1.99
N PRO A 17 -6.62 -0.15 -2.25
CA PRO A 17 -5.16 -0.39 -2.24
C PRO A 17 -4.66 -1.41 -1.24
N THR A 18 -4.98 -1.19 0.03
CA THR A 18 -4.46 -1.97 1.16
C THR A 18 -4.93 -3.41 1.07
N TYR A 19 -6.18 -3.65 0.69
CA TYR A 19 -6.71 -5.01 0.57
C TYR A 19 -6.10 -5.76 -0.60
N ARG A 20 -5.86 -5.09 -1.73
CA ARG A 20 -5.14 -5.71 -2.86
C ARG A 20 -3.71 -6.07 -2.49
N ALA A 21 -3.03 -5.18 -1.78
CA ALA A 21 -1.67 -5.43 -1.30
C ALA A 21 -1.59 -6.65 -0.37
N VAL A 22 -2.57 -6.79 0.53
CA VAL A 22 -2.69 -7.96 1.41
C VAL A 22 -3.01 -9.22 0.62
N ALA A 23 -3.96 -9.16 -0.34
CA ALA A 23 -4.30 -10.31 -1.19
C ALA A 23 -3.10 -10.80 -2.01
N GLN A 24 -2.29 -9.89 -2.55
CA GLN A 24 -1.05 -10.23 -3.25
C GLN A 24 -0.03 -10.89 -2.32
N ALA A 25 0.20 -10.32 -1.14
CA ALA A 25 1.11 -10.92 -0.16
C ALA A 25 0.64 -12.32 0.28
N MET A 26 -0.66 -12.52 0.49
CA MET A 26 -1.22 -13.84 0.79
C MET A 26 -1.02 -14.85 -0.35
N HIS A 27 -1.14 -14.41 -1.60
CA HIS A 27 -0.84 -15.26 -2.76
C HIS A 27 0.63 -15.69 -2.74
N ASP A 28 1.54 -14.76 -2.49
CA ASP A 28 2.99 -15.00 -2.49
C ASP A 28 3.38 -16.02 -1.41
N GLU A 29 2.87 -15.86 -0.18
CA GLU A 29 3.06 -16.83 0.92
C GLU A 29 2.51 -18.23 0.58
N ILE A 30 1.38 -18.31 -0.14
CA ILE A 30 0.84 -19.59 -0.60
C ILE A 30 1.71 -20.19 -1.69
N ALA A 31 2.26 -19.37 -2.60
CA ALA A 31 3.11 -19.85 -3.69
C ALA A 31 4.41 -20.47 -3.17
N ASP A 32 4.98 -19.92 -2.10
CA ASP A 32 6.20 -20.41 -1.47
C ASP A 32 6.05 -21.84 -0.90
N VAL A 33 4.87 -22.19 -0.39
CA VAL A 33 4.61 -23.51 0.20
C VAL A 33 3.88 -24.46 -0.76
N HIS A 34 2.97 -23.92 -1.58
CA HIS A 34 2.03 -24.66 -2.42
C HIS A 34 1.89 -24.03 -3.83
N PRO A 35 2.93 -24.13 -4.68
CA PRO A 35 2.96 -23.48 -5.98
C PRO A 35 1.82 -23.92 -6.92
N ALA A 36 1.39 -25.19 -6.83
CA ALA A 36 0.25 -25.67 -7.61
C ALA A 36 -1.09 -25.04 -7.20
N VAL A 37 -1.25 -24.67 -5.92
CA VAL A 37 -2.47 -24.01 -5.42
C VAL A 37 -2.49 -22.55 -5.83
N ALA A 38 -1.36 -21.86 -5.68
CA ALA A 38 -1.21 -20.48 -6.16
C ALA A 38 -1.43 -20.39 -7.67
N GLY A 39 -0.82 -21.29 -8.45
CA GLY A 39 -1.00 -21.35 -9.91
C GLY A 39 -2.43 -21.68 -10.37
N ALA A 40 -3.29 -22.16 -9.48
CA ALA A 40 -4.70 -22.37 -9.78
C ALA A 40 -5.57 -21.11 -9.62
N MET A 41 -5.02 -20.00 -9.09
CA MET A 41 -5.72 -18.72 -8.96
C MET A 41 -5.59 -17.93 -10.28
N SER A 42 -6.62 -17.97 -11.13
CA SER A 42 -6.58 -17.39 -12.47
C SER A 42 -7.04 -15.94 -12.56
N HIS A 43 -7.72 -15.43 -11.52
CA HIS A 43 -8.30 -14.08 -11.52
C HIS A 43 -7.55 -13.08 -10.64
N LEU A 44 -6.32 -13.42 -10.23
CA LEU A 44 -5.46 -12.52 -9.47
C LEU A 44 -5.00 -11.35 -10.36
N ASP A 45 -5.27 -10.12 -9.92
CA ASP A 45 -4.71 -8.93 -10.56
C ASP A 45 -3.28 -8.70 -10.05
N THR A 46 -2.30 -8.91 -10.94
CA THR A 46 -0.87 -8.75 -10.68
C THR A 46 -0.33 -7.36 -11.08
N SER A 47 -1.22 -6.42 -11.43
CA SER A 47 -0.82 -5.07 -11.84
C SER A 47 -0.11 -4.31 -10.71
N LEU A 48 1.14 -3.91 -10.96
CA LEU A 48 1.98 -3.14 -10.03
C LEU A 48 1.82 -1.61 -10.18
N GLU A 49 1.33 -1.13 -11.32
CA GLU A 49 1.31 0.31 -11.68
C GLU A 49 0.45 1.20 -10.77
N PRO A 50 -0.82 0.85 -10.42
CA PRO A 50 -1.63 1.69 -9.52
C PRO A 50 -1.08 1.77 -8.09
N ARG A 51 -0.22 0.82 -7.69
CA ARG A 51 0.37 0.79 -6.35
C ARG A 51 1.54 1.77 -6.24
N LEU A 52 2.37 1.87 -7.28
CA LEU A 52 3.54 2.75 -7.26
C LEU A 52 3.14 4.23 -7.19
N GLU A 53 2.24 4.67 -8.06
CA GLU A 53 1.76 6.06 -8.09
C GLU A 53 1.11 6.48 -6.76
N ARG A 54 0.36 5.55 -6.15
CA ARG A 54 -0.28 5.76 -4.86
C ARG A 54 0.71 5.79 -3.72
N MET A 55 1.67 4.85 -3.66
CA MET A 55 2.73 4.83 -2.65
C MET A 55 3.54 6.13 -2.69
N LEU A 56 3.90 6.61 -3.88
CA LEU A 56 4.56 7.89 -4.06
C LEU A 56 3.69 9.07 -3.60
N SER A 57 2.37 8.97 -3.73
CA SER A 57 1.43 9.98 -3.23
C SER A 57 1.31 9.96 -1.69
N GLU A 58 1.28 8.77 -1.09
CA GLU A 58 1.26 8.58 0.38
C GLU A 58 2.56 9.08 1.02
N ILE A 59 3.73 8.75 0.44
CA ILE A 59 5.04 9.28 0.87
C ILE A 59 5.04 10.82 0.81
N ARG A 60 4.57 11.40 -0.30
CA ARG A 60 4.45 12.86 -0.46
C ARG A 60 3.55 13.47 0.63
N ASN A 61 2.41 12.85 0.92
CA ASN A 61 1.49 13.32 1.94
C ASN A 61 2.08 13.22 3.35
N HIS A 62 2.78 12.12 3.65
CA HIS A 62 3.46 11.93 4.92
C HIS A 62 4.56 12.99 5.12
N HIS A 63 5.38 13.26 4.09
CA HIS A 63 6.38 14.31 4.13
C HIS A 63 5.76 15.70 4.36
N LYS A 64 4.63 16.00 3.70
CA LYS A 64 3.89 17.25 3.93
C LYS A 64 3.38 17.37 5.37
N GLN A 65 2.85 16.30 5.95
CA GLN A 65 2.40 16.27 7.34
C GLN A 65 3.56 16.48 8.32
N LEU A 66 4.69 15.79 8.11
CA LEU A 66 5.90 15.97 8.93
C LEU A 66 6.46 17.40 8.84
N ALA A 67 6.44 18.01 7.66
CA ALA A 67 6.83 19.41 7.48
C ALA A 67 5.90 20.37 8.22
N ALA A 68 4.58 20.16 8.13
CA ALA A 68 3.59 20.97 8.85
C ALA A 68 3.74 20.86 10.37
N ILE A 69 4.09 19.68 10.89
CA ILE A 69 4.38 19.45 12.32
C ILE A 69 5.66 20.17 12.75
N GLN A 70 6.69 20.24 11.91
CA GLN A 70 7.91 20.99 12.20
C GLN A 70 7.65 22.49 12.23
N THR A 71 6.84 23.02 11.31
CA THR A 71 6.50 24.45 11.27
C THR A 71 5.65 24.90 12.45
N SER A 72 4.82 24.02 13.02
CA SER A 72 3.98 24.35 14.19
C SER A 72 4.71 24.24 15.53
N LYS A 73 5.87 23.55 15.56
CA LYS A 73 6.72 23.42 16.76
C LYS A 73 7.78 24.52 16.88
N ALA A 74 7.92 25.39 15.87
CA ALA A 74 8.78 26.58 15.96
C ALA A 74 8.18 27.57 17.00
N PRO A 75 8.96 28.04 18.00
CA PRO A 75 8.44 29.00 18.98
C PRO A 75 8.05 30.31 18.28
N PRO A 76 6.93 30.95 18.64
CA PRO A 76 6.67 32.30 18.19
C PRO A 76 7.64 33.24 18.90
N GLY A 77 8.59 33.79 18.13
CA GLY A 77 9.44 34.89 18.58
C GLY A 77 10.87 34.48 18.91
N PHE A 78 11.74 34.58 17.90
CA PHE A 78 13.08 35.11 18.11
C PHE A 78 13.40 35.99 16.90
N SER A 79 13.00 37.26 16.97
CA SER A 79 13.67 38.30 16.18
C SER A 79 15.03 38.52 16.85
N GLU A 80 16.06 37.85 16.36
CA GLU A 80 17.43 38.33 16.54
C GLU A 80 17.69 39.43 15.52
N LEU A 81 17.29 40.67 15.82
CA LEU A 81 17.95 41.86 15.28
C LEU A 81 17.70 43.00 16.28
N GLY A 82 18.80 43.59 16.76
CA GLY A 82 18.80 44.78 17.59
C GLY A 82 18.39 46.05 16.85
#